data_AF-F0SFU1-F1
#
_entry.id   AF-F0SFU1-F1
#
_cell.length_a   1.000
_cell.length_b   1.000
_cell.length_c   1.000
_cell.angle_alpha   90.00
_cell.angle_beta   90.00
_cell.angle_gamma   90.00
#
_symmetry.space_group_name_H-M   'P 1'
#
loop_
_entity.id
_entity.type
_entity.pdbx_description
1 polymer ?
#
loop_
_entity_poly.entity_id
_entity_poly.type
_entity_poly.pdbx_seq_one_letter_code
_entity_poly.pdbx_strand_id
1 'polypeptide(L)'
;MHAPYLIDLAQHLQSGLSSTPTDRWERHREFILKHQCDDGGFRGREGDSDLYYTGFALRALMLLGGMNSETTDQVSSYLSGERERTHTPVDVLSWMSGALAVQLAGGPDLLAGDAAATEWTTRAFEELDSLRRDDGGYAKGPEGKLSSTYQTFLVVVTHDLFGRPVPEPGKLIDFLFDRQREDGGFVEIAPMRRSGTNPTAAAVATLKLLGAVDAPLIADVRDFLKDVQQDDGGVAANTRIPFGDALSTFTALNSLRDLQVDPAGLRFSARDFVLQGLEFPTGGFRAALWDEQADIEYTYYALGILGMTA
;
A
#
# COMPACT_ATOMS: atom_id res chain seq x y z
N MET A 1 -6.61 18.97 -12.24
CA MET A 1 -5.83 18.49 -11.07
C MET A 1 -6.05 16.98 -11.04
N HIS A 2 -4.98 16.18 -11.09
CA HIS A 2 -5.12 14.73 -10.99
C HIS A 2 -5.46 14.37 -9.53
N ALA A 3 -6.25 13.31 -9.31
CA ALA A 3 -6.49 12.81 -7.96
C ALA A 3 -5.17 12.30 -7.37
N PRO A 4 -4.93 12.46 -6.05
CA PRO A 4 -3.79 11.85 -5.39
C PRO A 4 -3.72 10.34 -5.63
N TYR A 5 -2.51 9.80 -5.69
CA TYR A 5 -2.20 8.43 -6.09
C TYR A 5 -3.00 7.37 -5.34
N LEU A 6 -3.10 7.47 -4.02
CA LEU A 6 -3.85 6.49 -3.21
C LEU A 6 -5.37 6.58 -3.45
N ILE A 7 -5.87 7.77 -3.76
CA ILE A 7 -7.29 7.98 -4.07
C ILE A 7 -7.60 7.42 -5.46
N ASP A 8 -6.76 7.69 -6.45
CA ASP A 8 -6.85 7.13 -7.81
C ASP A 8 -6.81 5.59 -7.79
N LEU A 9 -5.88 5.02 -7.02
CA LEU A 9 -5.81 3.57 -6.81
C LEU A 9 -7.09 3.03 -6.18
N ALA A 10 -7.57 3.63 -5.08
CA ALA A 10 -8.79 3.18 -4.41
C ALA A 10 -10.03 3.22 -5.32
N GLN A 11 -10.18 4.28 -6.12
CA GLN A 11 -11.27 4.42 -7.09
C GLN A 11 -11.23 3.34 -8.17
N HIS A 12 -10.03 3.02 -8.67
CA HIS A 12 -9.83 1.95 -9.65
C HIS A 12 -10.23 0.59 -9.06
N LEU A 13 -9.76 0.27 -7.85
CA LEU A 13 -10.09 -0.98 -7.17
C LEU A 13 -11.60 -1.11 -6.90
N GLN A 14 -12.23 -0.05 -6.41
CA GLN A 14 -13.67 -0.03 -6.15
C GLN A 14 -14.49 -0.25 -7.43
N SER A 15 -14.06 0.37 -8.54
CA SER A 15 -14.71 0.20 -9.84
C SER A 15 -14.69 -1.27 -10.29
N GLY A 16 -13.56 -1.95 -10.14
CA GLY A 16 -13.46 -3.38 -10.46
C GLY A 16 -14.31 -4.27 -9.54
N LEU A 17 -14.30 -4.01 -8.24
CA LEU A 17 -15.07 -4.83 -7.28
C LEU A 17 -16.59 -4.67 -7.42
N SER A 18 -17.06 -3.56 -8.02
CA SER A 18 -18.49 -3.27 -8.19
C SER A 18 -19.26 -4.27 -9.06
N SER A 19 -18.57 -5.05 -9.90
CA SER A 19 -19.16 -6.07 -10.78
C SER A 19 -19.45 -7.41 -10.09
N THR A 20 -18.95 -7.61 -8.86
CA THR A 20 -18.99 -8.90 -8.16
C THR A 20 -20.17 -8.98 -7.17
N PRO A 21 -20.78 -10.17 -6.95
CA PRO A 21 -21.93 -10.31 -6.06
C PRO A 21 -21.72 -9.77 -4.64
N THR A 22 -22.73 -9.09 -4.11
CA THR A 22 -22.70 -8.38 -2.83
C THR A 22 -22.58 -9.30 -1.61
N ASP A 23 -23.09 -10.53 -1.71
CA ASP A 23 -23.05 -11.53 -0.65
C ASP A 23 -21.63 -12.04 -0.36
N ARG A 24 -20.80 -12.16 -1.40
CA ARG A 24 -19.37 -12.46 -1.23
C ARG A 24 -18.67 -11.35 -0.46
N TRP A 25 -18.94 -10.09 -0.77
CA TRP A 25 -18.26 -8.97 -0.11
C TRP A 25 -18.67 -8.77 1.35
N GLU A 26 -19.92 -9.11 1.70
CA GLU A 26 -20.40 -8.99 3.07
C GLU A 26 -19.55 -9.80 4.04
N ARG A 27 -19.19 -11.05 3.70
CA ARG A 27 -18.40 -11.91 4.61
C ARG A 27 -17.00 -11.38 4.91
N HIS A 28 -16.37 -10.70 3.94
CA HIS A 28 -15.04 -10.12 4.12
C HIS A 28 -15.14 -8.83 4.92
N ARG A 29 -16.22 -8.06 4.71
CA ARG A 29 -16.54 -6.89 5.52
C ARG A 29 -16.79 -7.28 6.99
N GLU A 30 -17.62 -8.29 7.25
CA GLU A 30 -17.87 -8.83 8.58
C GLU A 30 -16.58 -9.35 9.24
N PHE A 31 -15.73 -10.04 8.48
CA PHE A 31 -14.41 -10.46 8.97
C PHE A 31 -13.58 -9.27 9.44
N ILE A 32 -13.49 -8.19 8.66
CA ILE A 32 -12.72 -6.99 9.03
C ILE A 32 -13.32 -6.33 10.27
N LEU A 33 -14.64 -6.09 10.29
CA LEU A 33 -15.33 -5.46 11.42
C LEU A 33 -15.17 -6.23 12.74
N LYS A 34 -15.10 -7.56 12.68
CA LYS A 34 -14.85 -8.41 13.87
C LYS A 34 -13.46 -8.20 14.49
N HIS A 35 -12.51 -7.61 13.77
CA HIS A 35 -11.18 -7.29 14.28
C HIS A 35 -11.08 -5.86 14.81
N GLN A 36 -12.17 -5.09 14.83
CA GLN A 36 -12.20 -3.83 15.53
C GLN A 36 -12.18 -4.08 17.04
N CYS A 37 -11.33 -3.36 17.76
CA CYS A 37 -11.19 -3.43 19.21
C CYS A 37 -12.06 -2.37 19.90
N ASP A 38 -12.19 -2.46 21.23
CA ASP A 38 -13.01 -1.56 22.04
C ASP A 38 -12.56 -0.09 21.99
N ASP A 39 -11.28 0.17 21.70
CA ASP A 39 -10.74 1.53 21.53
C ASP A 39 -11.04 2.14 20.14
N GLY A 40 -11.63 1.35 19.25
CA GLY A 40 -12.04 1.72 17.89
C GLY A 40 -11.02 1.42 16.80
N GLY A 41 -9.78 1.07 17.16
CA GLY A 41 -8.76 0.64 16.21
C GLY A 41 -8.95 -0.81 15.76
N PHE A 42 -8.14 -1.25 14.80
CA PHE A 42 -8.13 -2.64 14.35
C PHE A 42 -6.82 -3.30 14.70
N ARG A 43 -6.90 -4.55 15.13
CA ARG A 43 -5.72 -5.39 15.42
C ARG A 43 -5.30 -6.23 14.20
N GLY A 44 -4.07 -6.73 14.26
CA GLY A 44 -3.64 -7.83 13.40
C GLY A 44 -4.25 -9.17 13.82
N ARG A 45 -3.53 -10.27 13.60
CA ARG A 45 -3.99 -11.63 14.00
C ARG A 45 -4.26 -11.74 15.49
N GLU A 46 -3.42 -11.09 16.30
CA GLU A 46 -3.47 -11.12 17.75
C GLU A 46 -3.10 -9.74 18.31
N GLY A 47 -3.41 -9.53 19.59
CA GLY A 47 -3.02 -8.33 20.33
C GLY A 47 -4.05 -7.19 20.27
N ASP A 48 -3.54 -6.01 20.60
CA ASP A 48 -4.29 -4.75 20.67
C ASP A 48 -4.37 -4.08 19.29
N SER A 49 -5.10 -2.97 19.22
CA SER A 49 -5.18 -2.14 18.02
C SER A 49 -3.81 -1.65 17.57
N ASP A 50 -3.60 -1.70 16.27
CA ASP A 50 -2.38 -1.28 15.61
C ASP A 50 -2.70 -0.30 14.47
N LEU A 51 -1.94 0.79 14.38
CA LEU A 51 -2.22 1.87 13.43
C LEU A 51 -2.03 1.42 11.98
N TYR A 52 -1.06 0.56 11.70
CA TYR A 52 -0.81 0.00 10.38
C TYR A 52 -1.99 -0.90 9.96
N TYR A 53 -2.42 -1.82 10.82
CA TYR A 53 -3.58 -2.68 10.57
C TYR A 53 -4.90 -1.90 10.48
N THR A 54 -5.08 -0.87 11.29
CA THR A 54 -6.19 0.08 11.17
C THR A 54 -6.22 0.70 9.78
N GLY A 55 -5.07 1.16 9.26
CA GLY A 55 -4.97 1.68 7.91
C GLY A 55 -5.44 0.69 6.82
N PHE A 56 -5.11 -0.60 6.93
CA PHE A 56 -5.61 -1.62 6.00
C PHE A 56 -7.10 -1.89 6.15
N ALA A 57 -7.59 -1.97 7.39
CA ALA A 57 -9.01 -2.16 7.66
C ALA A 57 -9.84 -1.05 7.02
N LEU A 58 -9.47 0.22 7.23
CA LEU A 58 -10.19 1.36 6.66
C LEU A 58 -10.18 1.34 5.13
N ARG A 59 -9.02 1.06 4.51
CA ARG A 59 -8.93 0.94 3.05
C ARG A 59 -9.82 -0.18 2.53
N ALA A 60 -9.85 -1.34 3.17
CA ALA A 60 -10.72 -2.45 2.78
C ALA A 60 -12.21 -2.15 3.02
N LEU A 61 -12.57 -1.51 4.13
CA LEU A 61 -13.95 -1.11 4.42
C LEU A 61 -14.46 -0.03 3.46
N MET A 62 -13.60 0.89 3.00
CA MET A 62 -13.94 1.84 1.94
C MET A 62 -14.25 1.14 0.61
N LEU A 63 -13.52 0.07 0.27
CA LEU A 63 -13.78 -0.72 -0.93
C LEU A 63 -15.07 -1.53 -0.82
N LEU A 64 -15.31 -2.14 0.34
CA LEU A 64 -16.43 -3.04 0.55
C LEU A 64 -17.70 -2.35 1.03
N GLY A 65 -17.67 -1.09 1.46
CA GLY A 65 -18.83 -0.38 2.00
C GLY A 65 -19.12 -0.70 3.47
N GLY A 66 -18.13 -0.55 4.36
CA GLY A 66 -18.25 -0.76 5.81
C GLY A 66 -17.98 0.46 6.68
N MET A 67 -17.74 1.63 6.08
CA MET A 67 -17.51 2.88 6.80
C MET A 67 -18.83 3.59 7.12
N ASN A 68 -19.61 3.02 8.04
CA ASN A 68 -20.85 3.65 8.54
C ASN A 68 -20.54 4.67 9.67
N SER A 69 -21.57 5.34 10.21
CA SER A 69 -21.38 6.34 11.27
C SER A 69 -20.75 5.78 12.54
N GLU A 70 -21.15 4.58 12.98
CA GLU A 70 -20.62 3.94 14.18
C GLU A 70 -19.13 3.60 14.03
N THR A 71 -18.75 2.95 12.93
CA THR A 71 -17.35 2.63 12.63
C THR A 71 -16.52 3.91 12.51
N THR A 72 -17.06 4.94 11.87
CA THR A 72 -16.38 6.22 11.70
C THR A 72 -16.14 6.94 13.03
N ASP A 73 -17.13 6.95 13.93
CA ASP A 73 -17.00 7.54 15.27
C ASP A 73 -15.95 6.82 16.11
N GLN A 74 -15.98 5.48 16.12
CA GLN A 74 -15.02 4.64 16.85
C GLN A 74 -13.58 4.85 16.35
N VAL A 75 -13.37 4.78 15.04
CA VAL A 75 -12.05 4.99 14.42
C VAL A 75 -11.56 6.42 14.68
N SER A 76 -12.45 7.41 14.64
CA SER A 76 -12.08 8.81 14.94
C SER A 76 -11.54 8.97 16.36
N SER A 77 -12.15 8.28 17.33
CA SER A 77 -11.67 8.24 18.71
C SER A 77 -10.28 7.61 18.80
N TYR A 78 -10.07 6.46 18.17
CA TYR A 78 -8.78 5.78 18.12
C TYR A 78 -7.68 6.66 17.52
N LEU A 79 -7.91 7.20 16.32
CA LEU A 79 -6.93 8.03 15.61
C LEU A 79 -6.60 9.30 16.41
N SER A 80 -7.58 9.91 17.07
CA SER A 80 -7.33 11.08 17.94
C SER A 80 -6.33 10.77 19.05
N GLY A 81 -6.38 9.56 19.63
CA GLY A 81 -5.45 9.09 20.66
C GLY A 81 -4.06 8.72 20.12
N GLU A 82 -3.98 8.22 18.89
CA GLU A 82 -2.72 7.78 18.28
C GLU A 82 -1.91 8.89 17.60
N ARG A 83 -2.50 10.08 17.40
CA ARG A 83 -1.85 11.21 16.72
C ARG A 83 -0.44 11.52 17.24
N GLU A 84 -0.25 11.61 18.55
CA GLU A 84 1.07 11.95 19.12
C GLU A 84 2.05 10.76 19.17
N ARG A 85 1.61 9.56 18.76
CA ARG A 85 2.39 8.31 18.78
C ARG A 85 2.88 7.90 17.39
N THR A 86 2.65 8.73 16.37
CA THR A 86 3.17 8.52 15.01
C THR A 86 4.66 8.86 14.97
N HIS A 87 5.52 7.89 14.66
CA HIS A 87 6.98 8.09 14.74
C HIS A 87 7.73 7.67 13.48
N THR A 88 7.12 6.88 12.61
CA THR A 88 7.74 6.40 11.37
C THR A 88 6.96 6.88 10.14
N PRO A 89 7.57 6.87 8.93
CA PRO A 89 6.85 7.17 7.70
C PRO A 89 5.61 6.29 7.48
N VAL A 90 5.65 5.04 7.94
CA VAL A 90 4.52 4.12 7.89
C VAL A 90 3.38 4.61 8.79
N ASP A 91 3.70 5.03 10.02
CA ASP A 91 2.70 5.51 10.98
C ASP A 91 2.05 6.81 10.49
N VAL A 92 2.88 7.75 10.00
CA VAL A 92 2.40 9.03 9.49
C VAL A 92 1.43 8.81 8.32
N LEU A 93 1.81 7.99 7.33
CA LEU A 93 0.93 7.67 6.21
C LEU A 93 -0.34 6.95 6.68
N SER A 94 -0.22 5.98 7.60
CA SER A 94 -1.36 5.21 8.09
C SER A 94 -2.36 6.09 8.85
N TRP A 95 -1.87 6.98 9.72
CA TRP A 95 -2.70 7.93 10.45
C TRP A 95 -3.37 8.92 9.51
N MET A 96 -2.61 9.57 8.63
CA MET A 96 -3.12 10.60 7.74
C MET A 96 -4.12 10.04 6.72
N SER A 97 -3.83 8.87 6.14
CA SER A 97 -4.78 8.20 5.24
C SER A 97 -6.03 7.71 5.98
N GLY A 98 -5.91 7.28 7.23
CA GLY A 98 -7.04 6.92 8.08
C GLY A 98 -7.93 8.11 8.41
N ALA A 99 -7.34 9.25 8.78
CA ALA A 99 -8.05 10.50 9.02
C ALA A 99 -8.81 10.97 7.77
N LEU A 100 -8.19 10.86 6.59
CA LEU A 100 -8.85 11.16 5.33
C LEU A 100 -9.99 10.17 5.02
N ALA A 101 -9.82 8.87 5.28
CA ALA A 101 -10.86 7.87 5.08
C ALA A 101 -12.09 8.15 5.96
N VAL A 102 -11.87 8.53 7.22
CA VAL A 102 -12.92 8.98 8.15
C VAL A 102 -13.66 10.19 7.58
N GLN A 103 -12.94 11.21 7.11
CA GLN A 103 -13.53 12.41 6.53
C GLN A 103 -14.35 12.10 5.27
N LEU A 104 -13.82 11.27 4.36
CA LEU A 104 -14.49 10.87 3.13
C LEU A 104 -15.76 10.04 3.41
N ALA A 105 -15.81 9.32 4.53
CA ALA A 105 -16.99 8.60 4.99
C ALA A 105 -18.04 9.49 5.69
N GLY A 106 -17.81 10.80 5.79
CA GLY A 106 -18.71 11.76 6.45
C GLY A 106 -18.45 11.93 7.95
N GLY A 107 -17.32 11.43 8.45
CA GLY A 107 -16.86 11.63 9.81
C GLY A 107 -16.26 13.01 10.09
N PRO A 108 -15.74 13.23 11.31
CA PRO A 108 -15.05 14.45 11.67
C PRO A 108 -13.76 14.65 10.86
N ASP A 109 -13.44 15.91 10.57
CA ASP A 109 -12.17 16.29 9.96
C ASP A 109 -11.06 16.35 11.03
N LEU A 110 -10.28 15.27 11.13
CA LEU A 110 -9.17 15.16 12.08
C LEU A 110 -7.92 15.93 11.65
N LEU A 111 -7.86 16.40 10.40
CA LEU A 111 -6.70 17.09 9.81
C LEU A 111 -6.83 18.62 9.92
N ALA A 112 -8.06 19.15 9.92
CA ALA A 112 -8.34 20.58 9.98
C ALA A 112 -9.22 21.01 11.16
N GLY A 113 -9.43 20.13 12.14
CA GLY A 113 -10.35 20.37 13.27
C GLY A 113 -9.92 21.48 14.24
N ASP A 114 -8.61 21.72 14.42
CA ASP A 114 -8.08 22.73 15.33
C ASP A 114 -6.61 23.15 15.02
N ALA A 115 -6.09 24.10 15.81
CA ALA A 115 -4.70 24.56 15.71
C ALA A 115 -3.68 23.44 16.00
N ALA A 116 -4.01 22.49 16.88
CA ALA A 116 -3.13 21.37 17.23
C ALA A 116 -2.99 20.39 16.06
N ALA A 117 -4.06 20.13 15.29
CA ALA A 117 -4.01 19.32 14.08
C ALA A 117 -3.12 19.95 13.00
N THR A 118 -3.18 21.28 12.86
CA THR A 118 -2.32 22.02 11.91
C THR A 118 -0.85 21.98 12.34
N GLU A 119 -0.57 22.17 13.63
CA GLU A 119 0.78 22.11 14.19
C GLU A 119 1.37 20.70 14.06
N TRP A 120 0.60 19.67 14.42
CA TRP A 120 1.01 18.27 14.26
C TRP A 120 1.31 17.94 12.79
N THR A 121 0.43 18.33 11.86
CA THR A 121 0.65 18.06 10.42
C THR A 121 1.95 18.72 9.94
N THR A 122 2.22 19.95 10.37
CA THR A 122 3.46 20.66 10.02
C THR A 122 4.68 19.90 10.53
N ARG A 123 4.68 19.54 11.81
CA ARG A 123 5.75 18.77 12.45
C ARG A 123 5.95 17.40 11.81
N ALA A 124 4.88 16.68 11.47
CA ALA A 124 4.97 15.39 10.81
C ALA A 124 5.72 15.49 9.47
N PHE A 125 5.44 16.50 8.64
CA PHE A 125 6.19 16.72 7.40
C PHE A 125 7.65 17.13 7.65
N GLU A 126 7.92 17.97 8.65
CA GLU A 126 9.31 18.32 9.04
C GLU A 126 10.09 17.07 9.49
N GLU A 127 9.47 16.18 10.25
CA GLU A 127 10.05 14.92 10.67
C GLU A 127 10.31 14.00 9.47
N LEU A 128 9.35 13.84 8.54
CA LEU A 128 9.57 13.07 7.31
C LEU A 128 10.73 13.65 6.49
N ASP A 129 10.79 14.97 6.31
CA ASP A 129 11.84 15.64 5.55
C ASP A 129 13.22 15.49 6.22
N SER A 130 13.28 15.38 7.56
CA SER A 130 14.51 15.10 8.31
C SER A 130 15.09 13.70 8.06
N LEU A 131 14.28 12.76 7.55
CA LEU A 131 14.72 11.40 7.23
C LEU A 131 15.46 11.30 5.89
N ARG A 132 15.52 12.39 5.12
CA ARG A 132 16.21 12.44 3.84
C ARG A 132 17.73 12.27 4.00
N ARG A 133 18.39 11.67 3.01
CA ARG A 133 19.85 11.49 2.97
C ARG A 133 20.47 12.19 1.76
N ASP A 134 21.80 12.22 1.72
CA ASP A 134 22.57 12.90 0.67
C ASP A 134 22.31 12.34 -0.74
N ASP A 135 21.97 11.05 -0.84
CA ASP A 135 21.58 10.40 -2.09
C ASP A 135 20.18 10.83 -2.57
N GLY A 136 19.40 11.53 -1.74
CA GLY A 136 18.07 12.03 -2.06
C GLY A 136 16.92 11.16 -1.56
N GLY A 137 17.18 9.89 -1.24
CA GLY A 137 16.19 8.99 -0.67
C GLY A 137 15.96 9.23 0.83
N TYR A 138 15.04 8.46 1.41
CA TYR A 138 14.65 8.56 2.82
C TYR A 138 15.01 7.29 3.59
N ALA A 139 15.50 7.46 4.81
CA ALA A 139 15.76 6.36 5.74
C ALA A 139 14.51 5.96 6.52
N LYS A 140 14.55 4.77 7.14
CA LYS A 140 13.46 4.28 8.01
C LYS A 140 13.26 5.10 9.29
N GLY A 141 14.32 5.77 9.75
CA GLY A 141 14.30 6.54 10.99
C GLY A 141 15.58 7.36 11.15
N PRO A 142 15.67 8.19 12.20
CA PRO A 142 16.75 9.17 12.37
C PRO A 142 18.15 8.54 12.36
N GLU A 143 18.30 7.39 13.03
CA GLU A 143 19.55 6.64 13.14
C GLU A 143 19.92 5.87 11.85
N GLY A 144 19.01 5.79 10.88
CA GLY A 144 19.20 5.05 9.64
C GLY A 144 20.20 5.74 8.72
N LYS A 145 21.33 5.10 8.44
CA LYS A 145 22.38 5.67 7.57
C LYS A 145 22.10 5.52 6.08
N LEU A 146 21.32 4.52 5.70
CA LEU A 146 21.00 4.22 4.31
C LEU A 146 19.55 4.61 4.01
N SER A 147 19.36 5.19 2.84
CA SER A 147 18.04 5.37 2.24
C SER A 147 17.44 4.02 1.84
N SER A 148 16.11 3.95 1.90
CA SER A 148 15.30 2.79 1.55
C SER A 148 14.32 3.16 0.43
N THR A 149 14.16 2.26 -0.54
CA THR A 149 13.21 2.45 -1.64
C THR A 149 11.78 2.52 -1.11
N TYR A 150 11.39 1.61 -0.22
CA TYR A 150 10.05 1.62 0.38
C TYR A 150 9.79 2.87 1.23
N GLN A 151 10.73 3.28 2.08
CA GLN A 151 10.56 4.46 2.93
C GLN A 151 10.47 5.74 2.09
N THR A 152 11.23 5.82 1.00
CA THR A 152 11.14 6.90 0.02
C THR A 152 9.75 6.96 -0.61
N PHE A 153 9.21 5.83 -1.05
CA PHE A 153 7.84 5.75 -1.58
C PHE A 153 6.80 6.26 -0.57
N LEU A 154 6.89 5.83 0.70
CA LEU A 154 5.96 6.27 1.76
C LEU A 154 5.96 7.78 1.96
N VAL A 155 7.14 8.41 1.96
CA VAL A 155 7.25 9.86 2.11
C VAL A 155 6.68 10.57 0.88
N VAL A 156 7.04 10.12 -0.34
CA VAL A 156 6.57 10.75 -1.57
C VAL A 156 5.05 10.64 -1.72
N VAL A 157 4.46 9.47 -1.44
CA VAL A 157 3.00 9.30 -1.51
C VAL A 157 2.27 10.10 -0.42
N THR A 158 2.91 10.31 0.74
CA THR A 158 2.37 11.21 1.78
C THR A 158 2.35 12.66 1.29
N HIS A 159 3.43 13.14 0.67
CA HIS A 159 3.46 14.47 0.04
C HIS A 159 2.38 14.62 -1.04
N ASP A 160 2.26 13.64 -1.94
CA ASP A 160 1.23 13.62 -2.99
C ASP A 160 -0.20 13.67 -2.43
N LEU A 161 -0.48 12.89 -1.38
CA LEU A 161 -1.79 12.85 -0.72
C LEU A 161 -2.26 14.22 -0.21
N PHE A 162 -1.32 15.07 0.20
CA PHE A 162 -1.58 16.41 0.72
C PHE A 162 -1.27 17.53 -0.28
N GLY A 163 -1.00 17.20 -1.54
CA GLY A 163 -0.67 18.18 -2.57
C GLY A 163 0.59 19.00 -2.26
N ARG A 164 1.54 18.41 -1.52
CA ARG A 164 2.81 19.05 -1.16
C ARG A 164 3.91 18.64 -2.15
N PRO A 165 4.81 19.58 -2.51
CA PRO A 165 5.93 19.25 -3.38
C PRO A 165 7.00 18.50 -2.60
N VAL A 166 7.57 17.44 -3.21
CA VAL A 166 8.75 16.77 -2.67
C VAL A 166 10.03 17.57 -2.97
N PRO A 167 10.99 17.62 -2.03
CA PRO A 167 12.24 18.36 -2.22
C PRO A 167 13.20 17.68 -3.21
N GLU A 168 13.82 18.47 -4.08
CA GLU A 168 14.84 18.04 -5.06
C GLU A 168 14.46 16.75 -5.83
N PRO A 169 13.35 16.75 -6.61
CA PRO A 169 12.84 15.55 -7.27
C PRO A 169 13.86 14.87 -8.22
N GLY A 170 14.79 15.63 -8.81
CA GLY A 170 15.87 15.07 -9.63
C GLY A 170 16.78 14.09 -8.87
N LYS A 171 17.15 14.41 -7.62
CA LYS A 171 17.97 13.50 -6.80
C LYS A 171 17.20 12.26 -6.38
N LEU A 172 15.89 12.38 -6.16
CA LEU A 172 15.04 11.22 -5.90
C LEU A 172 14.99 10.27 -7.10
N ILE A 173 14.91 10.82 -8.31
CA ILE A 173 14.98 10.04 -9.56
C ILE A 173 16.34 9.32 -9.66
N ASP A 174 17.45 10.04 -9.47
CA ASP A 174 18.80 9.47 -9.51
C ASP A 174 18.96 8.34 -8.46
N PHE A 175 18.51 8.58 -7.22
CA PHE A 175 18.49 7.57 -6.16
C PHE A 175 17.77 6.29 -6.58
N LEU A 176 16.58 6.41 -7.18
CA LEU A 176 15.78 5.25 -7.57
C LEU A 176 16.45 4.47 -8.70
N PHE A 177 16.99 5.13 -9.72
CA PHE A 177 17.72 4.43 -10.78
C PHE A 177 18.98 3.73 -10.24
N ASP A 178 19.65 4.28 -9.23
CA ASP A 178 20.75 3.58 -8.53
C ASP A 178 20.27 2.34 -7.71
N ARG A 179 18.96 2.15 -7.53
CA ARG A 179 18.35 0.95 -6.92
C ARG A 179 17.95 -0.10 -7.94
N GLN A 180 17.96 0.20 -9.23
CA GLN A 180 17.68 -0.79 -10.27
C GLN A 180 18.84 -1.79 -10.41
N ARG A 181 18.56 -3.02 -10.81
CA ARG A 181 19.57 -4.06 -11.08
C ARG A 181 19.47 -4.55 -12.52
N GLU A 182 20.46 -5.33 -12.94
CA GLU A 182 20.50 -5.94 -14.28
C GLU A 182 19.31 -6.89 -14.54
N ASP A 183 18.65 -7.38 -13.49
CA ASP A 183 17.42 -8.17 -13.60
C ASP A 183 16.18 -7.31 -13.89
N GLY A 184 16.34 -6.00 -14.06
CA GLY A 184 15.30 -5.03 -14.41
C GLY A 184 14.49 -4.50 -13.24
N GLY A 185 14.45 -5.21 -12.11
CA GLY A 185 13.76 -4.79 -10.90
C GLY A 185 14.58 -3.83 -10.03
N PHE A 186 14.03 -3.47 -8.88
CA PHE A 186 14.67 -2.60 -7.89
C PHE A 186 14.91 -3.34 -6.57
N VAL A 187 15.93 -2.88 -5.85
CA VAL A 187 16.24 -3.35 -4.48
C VAL A 187 15.79 -2.36 -3.41
N GLU A 188 15.65 -2.86 -2.19
CA GLU A 188 15.26 -2.05 -1.03
C GLU A 188 16.39 -1.12 -0.55
N ILE A 189 17.63 -1.62 -0.52
CA ILE A 189 18.83 -0.87 -0.11
C ILE A 189 20.00 -1.15 -1.05
N ALA A 190 20.91 -0.19 -1.21
CA ALA A 190 22.01 -0.25 -2.16
C ALA A 190 22.88 -1.54 -2.11
N PRO A 191 23.21 -2.13 -0.94
CA PRO A 191 24.05 -3.33 -0.90
C PRO A 191 23.40 -4.60 -1.47
N MET A 192 22.09 -4.62 -1.65
CA MET A 192 21.38 -5.78 -2.22
C MET A 192 21.70 -5.94 -3.71
N ARG A 193 21.80 -7.20 -4.15
CA ARG A 193 22.16 -7.54 -5.54
C ARG A 193 21.01 -8.07 -6.38
N ARG A 194 19.93 -8.53 -5.75
CA ARG A 194 18.76 -9.11 -6.42
C ARG A 194 17.55 -8.29 -6.06
N SER A 195 16.76 -7.99 -7.08
CA SER A 195 15.57 -7.18 -6.95
C SER A 195 14.44 -7.92 -6.25
N GLY A 196 13.49 -7.14 -5.73
CA GLY A 196 12.26 -7.66 -5.14
C GLY A 196 11.05 -6.99 -5.76
N THR A 197 9.92 -7.68 -5.72
CA THR A 197 8.65 -7.21 -6.30
C THR A 197 8.16 -5.95 -5.60
N ASN A 198 8.19 -5.91 -4.27
CA ASN A 198 7.71 -4.74 -3.51
C ASN A 198 8.60 -3.49 -3.67
N PRO A 199 9.95 -3.58 -3.58
CA PRO A 199 10.80 -2.43 -3.89
C PRO A 199 10.66 -1.96 -5.34
N THR A 200 10.44 -2.88 -6.29
CA THR A 200 10.15 -2.53 -7.70
C THR A 200 8.87 -1.72 -7.80
N ALA A 201 7.79 -2.14 -7.15
CA ALA A 201 6.53 -1.40 -7.16
C ALA A 201 6.64 -0.02 -6.49
N ALA A 202 7.36 0.07 -5.36
CA ALA A 202 7.64 1.33 -4.68
C ALA A 202 8.41 2.30 -5.60
N ALA A 203 9.42 1.81 -6.31
CA ALA A 203 10.19 2.61 -7.27
C ALA A 203 9.33 3.06 -8.46
N VAL A 204 8.55 2.15 -9.06
CA VAL A 204 7.67 2.45 -10.21
C VAL A 204 6.64 3.52 -9.85
N ALA A 205 5.94 3.36 -8.72
CA ALA A 205 4.96 4.33 -8.26
C ALA A 205 5.58 5.71 -8.03
N THR A 206 6.77 5.75 -7.43
CA THR A 206 7.51 7.00 -7.19
C THR A 206 7.97 7.64 -8.50
N LEU A 207 8.56 6.88 -9.42
CA LEU A 207 8.99 7.39 -10.73
C LEU A 207 7.80 7.89 -11.56
N LYS A 208 6.64 7.23 -11.48
CA LYS A 208 5.39 7.70 -12.10
C LYS A 208 4.96 9.05 -11.55
N LEU A 209 4.95 9.21 -10.22
CA LEU A 209 4.61 10.47 -9.55
C LEU A 209 5.55 11.61 -9.94
N LEU A 210 6.83 11.30 -10.16
CA LEU A 210 7.85 12.25 -10.58
C LEU A 210 7.90 12.49 -12.10
N GLY A 211 7.05 11.82 -12.89
CA GLY A 211 7.04 11.95 -14.35
C GLY A 211 8.31 11.39 -15.03
N ALA A 212 8.96 10.41 -14.40
CA ALA A 212 10.25 9.84 -14.80
C ALA A 212 10.16 8.40 -15.34
N VAL A 213 8.97 8.01 -15.84
CA VAL A 213 8.77 6.71 -16.49
C VAL A 213 9.09 6.83 -17.98
N ASP A 214 9.96 5.95 -18.48
CA ASP A 214 10.32 5.87 -19.89
C ASP A 214 10.21 4.44 -20.47
N ALA A 215 10.40 4.31 -21.78
CA ALA A 215 10.23 3.03 -22.47
C ALA A 215 11.24 1.94 -22.03
N PRO A 216 12.53 2.25 -21.80
CA PRO A 216 13.47 1.30 -21.19
C PRO A 216 13.00 0.78 -19.83
N LEU A 217 12.61 1.66 -18.91
CA LEU A 217 12.13 1.26 -17.58
C LEU A 217 10.91 0.32 -17.68
N ILE A 218 9.96 0.64 -18.55
CA ILE A 218 8.76 -0.19 -18.78
C ILE A 218 9.18 -1.60 -19.24
N ALA A 219 10.14 -1.70 -20.16
CA ALA A 219 10.61 -2.98 -20.68
C ALA A 219 11.30 -3.81 -19.59
N ASP A 220 12.19 -3.20 -18.83
CA ASP A 220 12.96 -3.83 -17.76
C ASP A 220 12.06 -4.36 -16.65
N VAL A 221 11.15 -3.54 -16.14
CA VAL A 221 10.21 -3.94 -15.08
C VAL A 221 9.28 -5.05 -15.56
N ARG A 222 8.78 -4.97 -16.80
CA ARG A 222 7.94 -6.02 -17.37
C ARG A 222 8.69 -7.35 -17.42
N ASP A 223 9.94 -7.34 -17.83
CA ASP A 223 10.73 -8.57 -17.96
C ASP A 223 11.10 -9.14 -16.58
N PHE A 224 11.43 -8.29 -15.60
CA PHE A 224 11.55 -8.69 -14.20
C PHE A 224 10.28 -9.37 -13.67
N LEU A 225 9.10 -8.77 -13.89
CA LEU A 225 7.83 -9.30 -13.40
C LEU A 225 7.46 -10.65 -14.02
N LYS A 226 7.90 -10.94 -15.25
CA LYS A 226 7.77 -12.29 -15.85
C LYS A 226 8.63 -13.31 -15.11
N ASP A 227 9.82 -12.93 -14.66
CA ASP A 227 10.75 -13.84 -13.97
C ASP A 227 10.30 -14.18 -12.54
N VAL A 228 9.55 -13.29 -11.88
CA VAL A 228 8.98 -13.56 -10.54
C VAL A 228 7.56 -14.11 -10.58
N GLN A 229 6.92 -14.16 -11.74
CA GLN A 229 5.62 -14.80 -11.90
C GLN A 229 5.71 -16.32 -11.69
N GLN A 230 4.72 -16.86 -10.99
CA GLN A 230 4.57 -18.29 -10.74
C GLN A 230 3.51 -18.92 -11.66
N ASP A 231 3.60 -20.24 -11.84
CA ASP A 231 2.66 -21.00 -12.67
C ASP A 231 1.22 -21.01 -12.10
N ASP A 232 1.05 -20.73 -10.80
CA ASP A 232 -0.24 -20.60 -10.12
C ASP A 232 -0.85 -19.19 -10.22
N GLY A 233 -0.25 -18.29 -11.00
CA GLY A 233 -0.72 -16.92 -11.25
C GLY A 233 -0.36 -15.92 -10.17
N GLY A 234 0.20 -16.37 -9.05
CA GLY A 234 0.81 -15.50 -8.06
C GLY A 234 2.14 -14.92 -8.53
N VAL A 235 2.61 -13.88 -7.85
CA VAL A 235 3.94 -13.30 -8.05
C VAL A 235 4.74 -13.48 -6.76
N ALA A 236 5.97 -13.97 -6.91
CA ALA A 236 6.88 -14.18 -5.80
C ALA A 236 7.52 -12.87 -5.34
N ALA A 237 7.94 -12.80 -4.07
CA ALA A 237 8.61 -11.61 -3.54
C ALA A 237 9.96 -11.30 -4.21
N ASN A 238 10.65 -12.32 -4.74
CA ASN A 238 11.86 -12.21 -5.57
C ASN A 238 12.17 -13.57 -6.23
N THR A 239 13.17 -13.61 -7.10
CA THR A 239 13.57 -14.79 -7.89
C THR A 239 14.08 -16.00 -7.08
N ARG A 240 14.23 -15.90 -5.75
CA ARG A 240 14.57 -17.06 -4.88
C ARG A 240 13.38 -17.68 -4.18
N ILE A 241 12.24 -17.00 -4.19
CA ILE A 241 11.04 -17.48 -3.51
C ILE A 241 10.26 -18.31 -4.53
N PRO A 242 10.02 -19.62 -4.27
CA PRO A 242 9.46 -20.54 -5.26
C PRO A 242 7.93 -20.53 -5.28
N PHE A 243 7.31 -19.45 -4.81
CA PHE A 243 5.87 -19.36 -4.63
C PHE A 243 5.41 -17.90 -4.58
N GLY A 244 4.15 -17.66 -4.95
CA GLY A 244 3.53 -16.34 -4.92
C GLY A 244 2.93 -15.99 -3.56
N ASP A 245 2.76 -14.70 -3.31
CA ASP A 245 2.03 -14.17 -2.16
C ASP A 245 1.11 -13.00 -2.58
N ALA A 246 0.08 -12.71 -1.79
CA ALA A 246 -0.93 -11.70 -2.12
C ALA A 246 -0.33 -10.29 -2.22
N LEU A 247 0.61 -9.93 -1.35
CA LEU A 247 1.23 -8.61 -1.35
C LEU A 247 2.04 -8.40 -2.64
N SER A 248 2.96 -9.32 -2.95
CA SER A 248 3.79 -9.27 -4.16
C SER A 248 2.94 -9.33 -5.43
N THR A 249 1.87 -10.12 -5.44
CA THR A 249 0.93 -10.21 -6.57
C THR A 249 0.20 -8.88 -6.79
N PHE A 250 -0.32 -8.28 -5.71
CA PHE A 250 -0.97 -6.97 -5.78
C PHE A 250 -0.04 -5.87 -6.29
N THR A 251 1.17 -5.78 -5.73
CA THR A 251 2.14 -4.74 -6.07
C THR A 251 2.68 -4.89 -7.50
N ALA A 252 2.82 -6.13 -8.00
CA ALA A 252 3.15 -6.40 -9.39
C ALA A 252 2.05 -5.93 -10.34
N LEU A 253 0.78 -6.26 -10.07
CA LEU A 253 -0.36 -5.79 -10.88
C LEU A 253 -0.47 -4.26 -10.86
N ASN A 254 -0.26 -3.65 -9.69
CA ASN A 254 -0.24 -2.20 -9.57
C ASN A 254 0.89 -1.58 -10.41
N SER A 255 2.07 -2.19 -10.45
CA SER A 255 3.18 -1.74 -11.29
C SER A 255 2.83 -1.81 -12.77
N LEU A 256 2.19 -2.90 -13.21
CA LEU A 256 1.74 -3.03 -14.61
C LEU A 256 0.70 -1.96 -14.97
N ARG A 257 -0.26 -1.69 -14.07
CA ARG A 257 -1.22 -0.59 -14.21
C ARG A 257 -0.51 0.75 -14.35
N ASP A 258 0.44 1.05 -13.46
CA ASP A 258 1.17 2.32 -13.43
C ASP A 258 1.99 2.54 -14.71
N LEU A 259 2.56 1.46 -15.24
CA LEU A 259 3.33 1.46 -16.49
C LEU A 259 2.44 1.33 -17.75
N GLN A 260 1.12 1.19 -17.58
CA GLN A 260 0.16 0.95 -18.67
C GLN A 260 0.52 -0.27 -19.54
N VAL A 261 1.06 -1.30 -18.90
CA VAL A 261 1.40 -2.57 -19.54
C VAL A 261 0.21 -3.51 -19.43
N ASP A 262 -0.25 -4.01 -20.57
CA ASP A 262 -1.29 -5.04 -20.61
C ASP A 262 -0.79 -6.32 -19.93
N PRO A 263 -1.48 -6.83 -18.88
CA PRO A 263 -1.15 -8.12 -18.28
C PRO A 263 -1.52 -9.32 -19.18
N ALA A 264 -2.04 -9.13 -20.39
CA ALA A 264 -2.32 -10.23 -21.31
C ALA A 264 -1.07 -11.11 -21.57
N GLY A 265 -1.20 -12.41 -21.30
CA GLY A 265 -0.13 -13.41 -21.53
C GLY A 265 0.42 -14.11 -20.27
N LEU A 266 -0.12 -13.81 -19.08
CA LEU A 266 0.17 -14.54 -17.85
C LEU A 266 -0.35 -16.00 -17.92
N ARG A 267 0.43 -16.96 -17.41
CA ARG A 267 0.18 -18.42 -17.53
C ARG A 267 -1.07 -18.89 -16.80
N PHE A 268 -1.37 -18.27 -15.66
CA PHE A 268 -2.57 -18.45 -14.84
C PHE A 268 -2.98 -17.07 -14.31
N SER A 269 -4.27 -16.81 -14.14
CA SER A 269 -4.74 -15.47 -13.78
C SER A 269 -4.54 -15.19 -12.29
N ALA A 270 -4.08 -14.00 -11.93
CA ALA A 270 -3.96 -13.58 -10.53
C ALA A 270 -5.32 -13.61 -9.79
N ARG A 271 -6.43 -13.50 -10.53
CA ARG A 271 -7.78 -13.68 -10.00
C ARG A 271 -8.00 -15.10 -9.48
N ASP A 272 -7.65 -16.10 -10.29
CA ASP A 272 -7.80 -17.50 -9.92
C ASP A 272 -6.88 -17.88 -8.74
N PHE A 273 -5.66 -17.35 -8.71
CA PHE A 273 -4.74 -17.50 -7.57
C PHE A 273 -5.42 -17.10 -6.25
N VAL A 274 -6.09 -15.95 -6.24
CA VAL A 274 -6.79 -15.45 -5.05
C VAL A 274 -8.03 -16.28 -4.73
N LEU A 275 -8.92 -16.49 -5.70
CA LEU A 275 -10.22 -17.13 -5.47
C LEU A 275 -10.11 -18.62 -5.13
N GLN A 276 -9.13 -19.32 -5.69
CA GLN A 276 -8.95 -20.76 -5.47
C GLN A 276 -7.92 -21.04 -4.36
N GLY A 277 -7.00 -20.10 -4.11
CA GLY A 277 -5.88 -20.30 -3.22
C GLY A 277 -5.96 -19.55 -1.90
N LEU A 278 -6.48 -18.32 -1.86
CA LEU A 278 -6.29 -17.43 -0.70
C LEU A 278 -7.57 -17.10 0.08
N GLU A 279 -8.74 -17.26 -0.54
CA GLU A 279 -10.03 -16.91 0.06
C GLU A 279 -10.44 -17.90 1.15
N PHE A 280 -10.81 -17.42 2.34
CA PHE A 280 -11.41 -18.26 3.36
C PHE A 280 -12.93 -18.26 3.26
N PRO A 281 -13.58 -19.44 3.32
CA PRO A 281 -15.04 -19.55 3.39
C PRO A 281 -15.64 -19.06 4.72
N THR A 282 -14.88 -18.41 5.60
CA THR A 282 -15.36 -17.67 6.79
C THR A 282 -15.16 -16.15 6.70
N GLY A 283 -14.54 -15.67 5.63
CA GLY A 283 -14.18 -14.26 5.45
C GLY A 283 -12.68 -14.05 5.66
N GLY A 284 -12.19 -12.96 5.09
CA GLY A 284 -10.76 -12.65 4.97
C GLY A 284 -9.98 -13.54 3.98
N PHE A 285 -8.70 -13.20 3.81
CA PHE A 285 -7.74 -13.89 2.95
C PHE A 285 -6.43 -14.11 3.69
N ARG A 286 -5.69 -15.16 3.28
CA ARG A 286 -4.33 -15.48 3.74
C ARG A 286 -3.27 -14.83 2.86
N ALA A 287 -2.04 -14.74 3.39
CA ALA A 287 -0.90 -14.22 2.66
C ALA A 287 -0.54 -15.05 1.42
N ALA A 288 -0.52 -16.38 1.60
CA ALA A 288 -0.11 -17.34 0.58
C ALA A 288 -0.64 -18.75 0.91
N LEU A 289 -0.43 -19.72 0.02
CA LEU A 289 -1.05 -21.05 0.12
C LEU A 289 -0.73 -21.85 1.40
N TRP A 290 0.43 -21.64 2.02
CA TRP A 290 0.83 -22.33 3.26
C TRP A 290 0.39 -21.58 4.53
N ASP A 291 -0.13 -20.37 4.41
CA ASP A 291 -0.64 -19.63 5.55
C ASP A 291 -2.04 -20.17 5.93
N GLU A 292 -2.24 -20.37 7.21
CA GLU A 292 -3.42 -21.06 7.75
C GLU A 292 -4.45 -20.09 8.31
N GLN A 293 -4.14 -18.79 8.33
CA GLN A 293 -4.98 -17.77 8.95
C GLN A 293 -5.31 -16.64 8.00
N ALA A 294 -6.53 -16.15 8.11
CA ALA A 294 -6.94 -14.91 7.47
C ALA A 294 -6.34 -13.71 8.21
N ASP A 295 -6.10 -12.63 7.47
CA ASP A 295 -5.44 -11.44 7.97
C ASP A 295 -5.98 -10.18 7.26
N ILE A 296 -6.10 -9.05 7.97
CA ILE A 296 -6.68 -7.81 7.40
C ILE A 296 -5.79 -7.24 6.28
N GLU A 297 -4.48 -7.23 6.46
CA GLU A 297 -3.53 -6.71 5.47
C GLU A 297 -3.64 -7.51 4.17
N TYR A 298 -3.59 -8.84 4.27
CA TYR A 298 -3.71 -9.71 3.11
C TYR A 298 -5.13 -9.76 2.53
N THR A 299 -6.15 -9.50 3.35
CA THR A 299 -7.52 -9.26 2.86
C THR A 299 -7.59 -8.04 1.95
N TYR A 300 -6.97 -6.92 2.33
CA TYR A 300 -6.89 -5.75 1.47
C TYR A 300 -6.14 -6.04 0.17
N TYR A 301 -4.99 -6.71 0.23
CA TYR A 301 -4.23 -7.05 -0.98
C TYR A 301 -4.98 -7.98 -1.92
N ALA A 302 -5.65 -9.01 -1.40
CA ALA A 302 -6.49 -9.90 -2.18
C ALA A 302 -7.65 -9.15 -2.86
N LEU A 303 -8.35 -8.28 -2.12
CA LEU A 303 -9.39 -7.42 -2.70
C LEU A 303 -8.83 -6.49 -3.78
N GLY A 304 -7.61 -5.98 -3.58
CA GLY A 304 -6.90 -5.20 -4.58
C GLY A 304 -6.63 -5.99 -5.87
N ILE A 305 -6.15 -7.23 -5.76
CA ILE A 305 -5.96 -8.11 -6.93
C ILE A 305 -7.29 -8.35 -7.64
N LEU A 306 -8.35 -8.67 -6.90
CA LEU A 306 -9.66 -8.93 -7.48
C LEU A 306 -10.24 -7.70 -8.16
N GLY A 307 -10.02 -6.50 -7.60
CA GLY A 307 -10.43 -5.23 -8.21
C GLY A 307 -9.64 -4.89 -9.48
N MET A 308 -8.35 -5.22 -9.56
CA MET A 308 -7.54 -5.01 -10.76
C MET A 308 -7.83 -6.00 -11.90
N THR A 309 -8.44 -7.15 -11.57
CA THR A 309 -8.65 -8.28 -12.50
C THR A 309 -10.13 -8.57 -12.74
N ALA A 310 -11.01 -7.63 -12.42
CA ALA A 310 -12.46 -7.73 -12.60
C ALA A 310 -12.94 -7.31 -14.00
#